data_AF-A0A6C0AYM6-F1
#
_entry.id   AF-A0A6C0AYM6-F1
#
_cell.length_a   1.000
_cell.length_b   1.000
_cell.length_c   1.000
_cell.angle_alpha   90.00
_cell.angle_beta   90.00
_cell.angle_gamma   90.00
#
_symmetry.space_group_name_H-M   'P 1'
#
loop_
_entity.id
_entity.type
_entity.pdbx_description
1 polymer ?
#
loop_
_entity_poly.entity_id
_entity_poly.type
_entity_poly.pdbx_seq_one_letter_code
_entity_poly.pdbx_strand_id
1 'polypeptide(L)'
;MNNIIFIVTSVVNVKNLSVYTPEERYSQTKITIQSIKRFVPNAKIIVLETSKNILFDDVTMMYFEPPDGFYYNKSVGEASYLKMFLSSTNFPPDTFFFKISGRYFLNEKFKLELFDKNEINAREVTQSNGKCCVTSLFGFPSSKIELIMERLNNVIMYGYIEHNLLKGVSFNNISFLGISGYLAPIGLFINY
;
A
#
# COMPACT_ATOMS: atom_id res chain seq x y z
N MET A 1 13.86 6.60 18.39
CA MET A 1 13.78 5.55 17.35
C MET A 1 12.44 5.70 16.68
N ASN A 2 12.39 5.89 15.37
CA ASN A 2 11.10 6.05 14.68
C ASN A 2 10.39 4.70 14.61
N ASN A 3 9.13 4.66 15.06
CA ASN A 3 8.31 3.46 14.96
C ASN A 3 7.96 3.23 13.49
N ILE A 4 8.32 2.08 12.91
CA ILE A 4 7.99 1.79 11.50
C ILE A 4 6.81 0.82 11.46
N ILE A 5 5.78 1.21 10.70
CA ILE A 5 4.60 0.38 10.46
C ILE A 5 4.45 0.14 8.96
N PHE A 6 4.40 -1.12 8.55
CA PHE A 6 3.98 -1.50 7.20
C PHE A 6 2.50 -1.86 7.20
N ILE A 7 1.74 -1.15 6.39
CA ILE A 7 0.34 -1.41 6.06
C ILE A 7 0.34 -2.19 4.75
N VAL A 8 0.01 -3.48 4.82
CA VAL A 8 -0.13 -4.36 3.67
C VAL A 8 -1.58 -4.36 3.23
N THR A 9 -1.89 -3.80 2.05
CA THR A 9 -3.23 -3.88 1.49
C THR A 9 -3.39 -5.18 0.69
N SER A 10 -4.26 -6.07 1.16
CA SER A 10 -4.49 -7.39 0.59
C SER A 10 -5.94 -7.57 0.18
N VAL A 11 -6.14 -8.36 -0.88
CA VAL A 11 -7.45 -8.74 -1.42
C VAL A 11 -7.31 -10.14 -2.00
N VAL A 12 -7.14 -11.16 -1.16
CA VAL A 12 -6.87 -12.52 -1.64
C VAL A 12 -7.99 -13.04 -2.55
N ASN A 13 -9.24 -12.93 -2.11
CA ASN A 13 -10.44 -13.36 -2.82
C ASN A 13 -10.99 -12.23 -3.69
N VAL A 14 -10.33 -11.94 -4.82
CA VAL A 14 -10.87 -11.05 -5.84
C VAL A 14 -11.47 -11.86 -6.99
N LYS A 15 -12.71 -11.54 -7.40
CA LYS A 15 -13.32 -12.10 -8.60
C LYS A 15 -13.15 -11.14 -9.76
N ASN A 16 -12.77 -11.64 -10.94
CA ASN A 16 -12.76 -10.92 -12.23
C ASN A 16 -11.85 -9.67 -12.36
N LEU A 17 -10.95 -9.40 -11.40
CA LEU A 17 -10.02 -8.24 -11.44
C LEU A 17 -8.54 -8.62 -11.43
N SER A 18 -8.22 -9.90 -11.55
CA SER A 18 -6.87 -10.44 -11.42
C SER A 18 -6.73 -11.70 -12.27
N VAL A 19 -5.60 -11.85 -12.95
CA VAL A 19 -5.21 -13.11 -13.61
C VAL A 19 -4.77 -14.20 -12.63
N TYR A 20 -4.53 -13.81 -11.36
CA TYR A 20 -4.08 -14.70 -10.29
C TYR A 20 -5.26 -15.31 -9.52
N THR A 21 -5.13 -16.60 -9.23
CA THR A 21 -5.96 -17.37 -8.30
C THR A 21 -5.85 -16.86 -6.86
N PRO A 22 -6.85 -17.10 -5.99
CA PRO A 22 -6.74 -16.78 -4.57
C PRO A 22 -5.50 -17.37 -3.90
N GLU A 23 -5.12 -18.60 -4.22
CA GLU A 23 -3.96 -19.30 -3.67
C GLU A 23 -2.64 -18.60 -4.04
N GLU A 24 -2.52 -18.16 -5.30
CA GLU A 24 -1.38 -17.36 -5.77
C GLU A 24 -1.34 -16.01 -5.05
N ARG A 25 -2.47 -15.34 -4.86
CA ARG A 25 -2.53 -14.04 -4.16
C ARG A 25 -2.21 -14.15 -2.67
N TYR A 26 -2.65 -15.24 -2.04
CA TYR A 26 -2.26 -15.57 -0.67
C TYR A 26 -0.74 -15.76 -0.56
N SER A 27 -0.16 -16.52 -1.50
CA SER A 27 1.28 -16.75 -1.57
C SER A 27 2.06 -15.46 -1.81
N GLN A 28 1.60 -14.60 -2.73
CA GLN A 28 2.17 -13.28 -2.97
C GLN A 28 2.19 -12.42 -1.71
N THR A 29 1.08 -12.40 -0.94
CA THR A 29 0.97 -11.62 0.29
C THR A 29 1.91 -12.15 1.38
N LYS A 30 2.06 -13.48 1.49
CA LYS A 30 3.09 -14.09 2.35
C LYS A 30 4.49 -13.64 1.97
N ILE A 31 4.83 -13.61 0.69
CA ILE A 31 6.14 -13.15 0.21
C ILE A 31 6.33 -11.66 0.54
N THR A 32 5.30 -10.82 0.38
CA THR A 32 5.32 -9.43 0.84
C THR A 32 5.69 -9.33 2.31
N ILE A 33 4.97 -10.03 3.19
CA ILE A 33 5.20 -10.02 4.64
C ILE A 33 6.62 -10.50 4.98
N GLN A 34 7.07 -11.60 4.38
CA GLN A 34 8.41 -12.15 4.60
C GLN A 34 9.51 -11.18 4.17
N SER A 35 9.32 -10.49 3.04
CA SER A 35 10.28 -9.48 2.57
C SER A 35 10.36 -8.29 3.53
N ILE A 36 9.25 -7.84 4.10
CA ILE A 36 9.24 -6.76 5.10
C ILE A 36 10.04 -7.20 6.33
N LYS A 37 9.78 -8.40 6.86
CA LYS A 37 10.54 -8.95 8.01
C LYS A 37 12.04 -9.06 7.70
N ARG A 38 12.40 -9.39 6.46
CA ARG A 38 13.80 -9.49 6.03
C ARG A 38 14.51 -8.14 5.99
N PHE A 39 13.91 -7.12 5.38
CA PHE A 39 14.55 -5.83 5.14
C PHE A 39 14.34 -4.82 6.28
N VAL A 40 13.27 -4.96 7.07
CA VAL A 40 12.94 -4.09 8.21
C VAL A 40 12.47 -4.96 9.39
N PRO A 41 13.38 -5.71 10.05
CA PRO A 41 13.02 -6.74 11.03
C PRO A 41 12.24 -6.24 12.24
N ASN A 42 12.40 -4.96 12.60
CA ASN A 42 11.72 -4.33 13.74
C ASN A 42 10.41 -3.63 13.34
N ALA A 43 9.95 -3.72 12.09
CA ALA A 43 8.70 -3.10 11.67
C ALA A 43 7.49 -3.87 12.22
N LYS A 44 6.48 -3.13 12.67
CA LYS A 44 5.15 -3.68 12.88
C LYS A 44 4.47 -3.86 11.52
N ILE A 45 3.83 -5.01 11.31
CA ILE A 45 3.11 -5.30 10.07
C ILE A 45 1.62 -5.39 10.37
N ILE A 46 0.83 -4.61 9.64
CA ILE A 46 -0.63 -4.59 9.71
C ILE A 46 -1.15 -4.97 8.33
N VAL A 47 -1.92 -6.04 8.25
CA VAL A 47 -2.54 -6.47 6.99
C VAL A 47 -4.00 -6.04 6.99
N LEU A 48 -4.37 -5.19 6.03
CA LEU A 48 -5.76 -4.84 5.76
C LEU A 48 -6.28 -5.82 4.70
N GLU A 49 -7.23 -6.67 5.07
CA GLU A 49 -7.75 -7.75 4.23
C GLU A 49 -9.28 -7.67 4.11
N THR A 50 -9.80 -7.91 2.90
CA THR A 50 -11.24 -7.93 2.63
C THR A 50 -11.83 -9.33 2.53
N SER A 51 -10.97 -10.33 2.44
CA SER A 51 -11.33 -11.74 2.29
C SER A 51 -11.54 -12.35 3.67
N LYS A 52 -12.77 -12.80 3.95
CA LYS A 52 -13.07 -13.55 5.17
C LYS A 52 -12.23 -14.84 5.22
N ASN A 53 -11.88 -15.28 6.43
CA ASN A 53 -11.17 -16.54 6.72
C ASN A 53 -9.73 -16.64 6.16
N ILE A 54 -9.10 -15.53 5.80
CA ILE A 54 -7.67 -15.50 5.43
C ILE A 54 -6.86 -15.11 6.66
N LEU A 55 -5.89 -15.94 7.06
CA LEU A 55 -4.99 -15.64 8.18
C LEU A 55 -3.53 -15.65 7.71
N PHE A 56 -2.76 -14.70 8.24
CA PHE A 56 -1.31 -14.62 8.07
C PHE A 56 -0.64 -14.61 9.44
N ASP A 57 0.49 -15.30 9.55
CA ASP A 57 1.21 -15.47 10.81
C ASP A 57 2.14 -14.27 11.12
N ASP A 58 2.29 -13.97 12.41
CA ASP A 58 3.06 -12.86 13.00
C ASP A 58 2.77 -11.48 12.38
N VAL A 59 1.51 -11.19 12.10
CA VAL A 59 1.04 -9.86 11.70
C VAL A 59 -0.21 -9.47 12.50
N THR A 60 -0.50 -8.18 12.56
CA THR A 60 -1.82 -7.71 13.02
C THR A 60 -2.78 -7.76 11.83
N MET A 61 -3.82 -8.58 11.91
CA MET A 61 -4.87 -8.64 10.89
C MET A 61 -5.97 -7.61 11.20
N MET A 62 -6.40 -6.87 10.19
CA MET A 62 -7.61 -6.06 10.24
C MET A 62 -8.49 -6.40 9.04
N TYR A 63 -9.66 -6.95 9.34
CA TYR A 63 -10.64 -7.31 8.31
C TYR A 63 -11.61 -6.17 8.09
N PHE A 64 -11.90 -5.90 6.83
CA PHE A 64 -12.93 -4.96 6.45
C PHE A 64 -13.91 -5.65 5.52
N GLU A 65 -15.20 -5.55 5.84
CA GLU A 65 -16.21 -5.92 4.86
C GLU A 65 -16.19 -4.89 3.72
N PRO A 66 -16.12 -5.35 2.46
CA PRO A 66 -16.08 -4.41 1.37
C PRO A 66 -17.38 -3.62 1.23
N PRO A 67 -17.33 -2.27 1.12
CA PRO A 67 -18.51 -1.51 0.81
C PRO A 67 -19.06 -1.94 -0.55
N ASP A 68 -20.36 -1.81 -0.74
CA ASP A 68 -21.02 -2.12 -2.00
C ASP A 68 -20.32 -1.41 -3.16
N GLY A 69 -19.97 -2.19 -4.19
CA GLY A 69 -19.27 -1.72 -5.39
C GLY A 69 -17.73 -1.70 -5.33
N PHE A 70 -17.13 -2.15 -4.23
CA PHE A 70 -15.67 -2.41 -4.12
C PHE A 70 -15.10 -3.20 -5.30
N TYR A 71 -15.85 -4.23 -5.74
CA TYR A 71 -15.47 -5.11 -6.85
C TYR A 71 -15.52 -4.43 -8.23
N TYR A 72 -16.06 -3.20 -8.33
CA TYR A 72 -16.06 -2.43 -9.56
C TYR A 72 -14.90 -1.43 -9.62
N ASN A 73 -14.36 -0.99 -8.47
CA ASN A 73 -13.25 -0.04 -8.44
C ASN A 73 -12.24 -0.32 -7.30
N LYS A 74 -11.17 -1.04 -7.67
CA LYS A 74 -10.05 -1.36 -6.77
C LYS A 74 -9.45 -0.13 -6.07
N SER A 75 -9.35 1.01 -6.76
CA SER A 75 -8.74 2.23 -6.21
C SER A 75 -9.56 2.80 -5.06
N VAL A 76 -10.87 2.93 -5.26
CA VAL A 76 -11.81 3.42 -4.24
C VAL A 76 -11.80 2.49 -3.03
N GLY A 77 -11.78 1.19 -3.30
CA GLY A 77 -11.72 0.19 -2.26
C GLY A 77 -10.47 0.26 -1.39
N GLU A 78 -9.29 0.28 -2.01
CA GLU A 78 -8.02 0.42 -1.28
C GLU A 78 -7.98 1.71 -0.46
N ALA A 79 -8.47 2.82 -1.03
CA ALA A 79 -8.52 4.09 -0.34
C ALA A 79 -9.47 4.08 0.87
N SER A 80 -10.61 3.40 0.74
CA SER A 80 -11.63 3.31 1.79
C SER A 80 -11.09 2.64 3.05
N TYR A 81 -10.46 1.46 2.95
CA TYR A 81 -9.96 0.81 4.18
C TYR A 81 -8.70 1.44 4.72
N LEU A 82 -7.83 1.98 3.85
CA LEU A 82 -6.68 2.72 4.35
C LEU A 82 -7.16 3.91 5.19
N LYS A 83 -8.20 4.61 4.73
CA LYS A 83 -8.83 5.69 5.50
C LYS A 83 -9.45 5.17 6.80
N MET A 84 -10.24 4.09 6.74
CA MET A 84 -10.85 3.49 7.95
C MET A 84 -9.80 3.09 8.99
N PHE A 85 -8.72 2.46 8.54
CA PHE A 85 -7.58 2.11 9.39
C PHE A 85 -6.98 3.35 10.04
N LEU A 86 -6.64 4.37 9.24
CA LEU A 86 -6.04 5.60 9.75
C LEU A 86 -6.97 6.36 10.71
N SER A 87 -8.30 6.28 10.52
CA SER A 87 -9.28 6.93 11.41
C SER A 87 -9.59 6.15 12.70
N SER A 88 -9.29 4.86 12.75
CA SER A 88 -9.69 3.98 13.86
C SER A 88 -8.65 3.86 14.97
N THR A 89 -7.46 4.44 14.78
CA THR A 89 -6.31 4.23 15.65
C THR A 89 -5.61 5.53 15.93
N ASN A 90 -5.29 5.77 17.21
CA ASN A 90 -4.33 6.80 17.59
C ASN A 90 -2.93 6.20 17.49
N PHE A 91 -2.15 6.71 16.55
CA PHE A 91 -0.78 6.25 16.35
C PHE A 91 0.19 7.05 17.22
N PRO A 92 1.26 6.43 17.72
CA PRO A 92 2.31 7.17 18.42
C PRO A 92 2.87 8.31 17.55
N PRO A 93 3.28 9.43 18.16
CA PRO A 93 4.12 10.41 17.46
C PRO A 93 5.38 9.71 16.93
N ASP A 94 6.01 10.32 15.92
CA ASP A 94 7.24 9.81 15.29
C ASP A 94 7.11 8.39 14.68
N THR A 95 5.88 8.02 14.29
CA THR A 95 5.62 6.81 13.52
C THR A 95 5.76 7.09 12.04
N PHE A 96 6.53 6.27 11.33
CA PHE A 96 6.61 6.29 9.88
C PHE A 96 5.88 5.09 9.29
N PHE A 97 4.94 5.38 8.39
CA PHE A 97 4.13 4.38 7.72
C PHE A 97 4.71 4.08 6.36
N PHE A 98 4.72 2.80 5.99
CA PHE A 98 4.77 2.35 4.62
C PHE A 98 3.44 1.72 4.28
N LYS A 99 2.82 2.10 3.16
CA LYS A 99 1.79 1.28 2.54
C LYS A 99 2.42 0.48 1.43
N ILE A 100 2.25 -0.84 1.44
CA ILE A 100 2.60 -1.71 0.30
C ILE A 100 1.40 -2.58 -0.11
N SER A 101 1.17 -2.75 -1.40
CA SER A 101 0.17 -3.72 -1.86
C SER A 101 0.71 -5.15 -1.72
N GLY A 102 -0.11 -6.09 -1.23
CA GLY A 102 0.26 -7.50 -0.99
C GLY A 102 0.66 -8.34 -2.22
N ARG A 103 0.84 -7.71 -3.38
CA ARG A 103 1.39 -8.36 -4.60
C ARG A 103 2.85 -7.98 -4.87
N TYR A 104 3.41 -7.12 -4.03
CA TYR A 104 4.76 -6.60 -4.17
C TYR A 104 5.57 -6.92 -2.93
N PHE A 105 6.84 -7.21 -3.13
CA PHE A 105 7.78 -7.53 -2.08
C PHE A 105 9.02 -6.65 -2.20
N LEU A 106 9.63 -6.37 -1.06
CA LEU A 106 10.90 -5.64 -1.01
C LEU A 106 12.01 -6.52 -1.59
N ASN A 107 12.87 -5.95 -2.42
CA ASN A 107 14.00 -6.65 -3.05
C ASN A 107 15.34 -6.06 -2.58
N GLU A 108 16.45 -6.62 -3.08
CA GLU A 108 17.82 -6.21 -2.67
C GLU A 108 18.16 -4.73 -2.93
N LYS A 109 17.36 -4.03 -3.72
CA LYS A 109 17.54 -2.60 -3.99
C LYS A 109 16.71 -1.72 -3.05
N PHE A 110 15.90 -2.29 -2.17
CA PHE A 110 15.20 -1.55 -1.12
C PHE A 110 16.20 -0.98 -0.13
N LYS A 111 16.13 0.33 0.06
CA LYS A 111 17.01 1.10 0.93
C LYS A 111 16.17 2.00 1.82
N LEU A 112 16.04 1.62 3.08
CA LEU A 112 15.18 2.31 4.05
C LEU A 112 15.61 3.77 4.25
N GLU A 113 16.91 4.04 4.12
CA GLU A 113 17.57 5.33 4.26
C GLU A 113 17.21 6.34 3.16
N LEU A 114 16.68 5.88 2.01
CA LEU A 114 16.22 6.79 0.95
C LEU A 114 14.90 7.49 1.28
N PHE A 115 14.16 6.97 2.27
CA PHE A 115 12.85 7.48 2.65
C PHE A 115 12.99 8.52 3.76
N ASP A 116 12.74 9.79 3.42
CA ASP A 116 12.71 10.91 4.35
C ASP A 116 11.59 10.71 5.38
N LYS A 117 11.95 10.56 6.65
CA LYS A 117 10.99 10.26 7.71
C LYS A 117 10.12 11.45 8.10
N ASN A 118 10.35 12.64 7.54
CA ASN A 118 9.57 13.84 7.79
C ASN A 118 8.62 14.20 6.65
N GLU A 119 8.75 13.52 5.50
CA GLU A 119 7.98 13.82 4.30
C GLU A 119 7.15 12.64 3.80
N ILE A 120 6.18 12.93 2.94
CA ILE A 120 5.55 11.90 2.12
C ILE A 120 6.61 11.42 1.11
N ASN A 121 6.71 10.13 0.90
CA ASN A 121 7.65 9.49 -0.01
C ASN A 121 6.89 8.65 -1.02
N ALA A 122 7.07 8.92 -2.30
CA ALA A 122 6.46 8.16 -3.38
C ALA A 122 7.34 8.22 -4.62
N ARG A 123 7.01 7.39 -5.61
CA ARG A 123 7.66 7.45 -6.93
C ARG A 123 6.69 8.05 -7.94
N GLU A 124 7.09 9.14 -8.57
CA GLU A 124 6.39 9.68 -9.73
C GLU A 124 6.82 8.95 -11.01
N VAL A 125 5.85 8.68 -11.89
CA VAL A 125 6.10 8.18 -13.24
C VAL A 125 5.31 9.00 -14.26
N THR A 126 5.93 9.25 -15.41
CA THR A 126 5.29 9.91 -16.54
C THR A 126 4.61 8.87 -17.43
N GLN A 127 3.31 9.02 -17.62
CA GLN A 127 2.50 8.24 -18.57
C GLN A 127 2.03 9.16 -19.72
N SER A 128 1.42 8.57 -20.75
CA SER A 128 0.90 9.31 -21.91
C SER A 128 -0.16 10.35 -21.54
N ASN A 129 -0.90 10.13 -20.44
CA ASN A 129 -1.94 11.02 -19.92
C ASN A 129 -1.44 11.96 -18.80
N GLY A 130 -0.12 12.06 -18.59
CA GLY A 130 0.50 12.93 -17.60
C GLY A 130 1.23 12.18 -16.49
N LYS A 131 1.53 12.88 -15.41
CA LYS A 131 2.24 12.34 -14.25
C LYS A 131 1.27 11.62 -13.31
N CYS A 132 1.72 10.49 -12.77
CA CYS A 132 1.01 9.76 -11.72
C CYS A 132 2.01 9.18 -10.72
N CYS A 133 1.51 8.75 -9.56
CA CYS A 133 2.33 8.13 -8.53
C CYS A 133 2.20 6.61 -8.55
N VAL A 134 3.31 5.91 -8.34
CA VAL A 134 3.31 4.48 -8.05
C VAL A 134 2.77 4.30 -6.63
N THR A 135 1.54 3.80 -6.52
CA THR A 135 0.86 3.57 -5.23
C THR A 135 1.08 2.17 -4.68
N SER A 136 1.87 1.35 -5.38
CA SER A 136 2.22 -0.01 -4.95
C SER A 136 3.09 -0.01 -3.69
N LEU A 137 3.93 1.02 -3.51
CA LEU A 137 4.63 1.37 -2.28
C LEU A 137 4.71 2.88 -2.15
N PHE A 138 4.31 3.42 -1.00
CA PHE A 138 4.59 4.80 -0.60
C PHE A 138 4.73 4.87 0.92
N GLY A 139 5.33 5.95 1.45
CA GLY A 139 5.50 6.15 2.88
C GLY A 139 5.19 7.57 3.33
N PHE A 140 4.87 7.74 4.62
CA PHE A 140 4.54 9.03 5.20
C PHE A 140 4.68 8.99 6.74
N PRO A 141 5.03 10.10 7.40
CA PRO A 141 5.02 10.18 8.86
C PRO A 141 3.61 10.39 9.43
N SER A 142 3.46 10.08 10.71
CA SER A 142 2.23 10.31 11.48
C SER A 142 1.76 11.77 11.41
N SER A 143 2.69 12.73 11.33
CA SER A 143 2.38 14.15 11.16
C SER A 143 1.66 14.51 9.86
N LYS A 144 1.59 13.59 8.88
CA LYS A 144 0.91 13.79 7.60
C LYS A 144 -0.37 12.95 7.46
N ILE A 145 -0.82 12.25 8.52
CA ILE A 145 -2.01 11.38 8.47
C ILE A 145 -3.27 12.15 8.03
N GLU A 146 -3.51 13.34 8.57
CA GLU A 146 -4.69 14.15 8.22
C GLU A 146 -4.71 14.49 6.72
N LEU A 147 -3.58 14.92 6.17
CA LEU A 147 -3.43 15.15 4.75
C LEU A 147 -3.69 13.87 3.94
N ILE A 148 -3.08 12.74 4.33
CA ILE A 148 -3.31 11.46 3.64
C ILE A 148 -4.80 11.08 3.67
N MET A 149 -5.51 11.26 4.80
CA MET A 149 -6.95 11.00 4.88
C MET A 149 -7.77 11.91 3.97
N GLU A 150 -7.44 13.21 3.88
CA GLU A 150 -8.04 14.14 2.92
C GLU A 150 -7.83 13.64 1.48
N ARG A 151 -6.60 13.22 1.16
CA ARG A 151 -6.27 12.69 -0.17
C ARG A 151 -7.00 11.40 -0.50
N LEU A 152 -7.20 10.52 0.48
CA LEU A 152 -7.98 9.31 0.29
C LEU A 152 -9.46 9.63 0.01
N ASN A 153 -10.03 10.69 0.57
CA ASN A 153 -11.37 11.15 0.19
C ASN A 153 -11.47 11.52 -1.29
N ASN A 154 -10.45 12.17 -1.84
CA ASN A 154 -10.41 12.50 -3.27
C ASN A 154 -10.36 11.24 -4.13
N VAL A 155 -9.61 10.21 -3.71
CA VAL A 155 -9.59 8.92 -4.41
C VAL A 155 -10.94 8.22 -4.32
N ILE A 156 -11.62 8.28 -3.18
CA ILE A 156 -12.97 7.72 -3.01
C ILE A 156 -13.98 8.44 -3.93
N MET A 157 -13.87 9.77 -4.04
CA MET A 157 -14.78 10.59 -4.84
C MET A 157 -14.52 10.49 -6.35
N TYR A 158 -13.25 10.48 -6.77
CA TYR A 158 -12.86 10.60 -8.18
C TYR A 158 -12.25 9.31 -8.77
N GLY A 159 -12.04 8.27 -7.96
CA GLY A 159 -11.37 7.04 -8.37
C GLY A 159 -9.85 7.20 -8.54
N TYR A 160 -9.23 6.24 -9.22
CA TYR A 160 -7.82 6.28 -9.68
C TYR A 160 -6.80 6.75 -8.63
N ILE A 161 -6.39 5.85 -7.74
CA ILE A 161 -5.51 6.19 -6.62
C ILE A 161 -4.16 6.76 -7.09
N GLU A 162 -3.62 6.24 -8.19
CA GLU A 162 -2.36 6.67 -8.79
C GLU A 162 -2.37 8.14 -9.24
N HIS A 163 -3.54 8.63 -9.66
CA HIS A 163 -3.72 9.98 -10.18
C HIS A 163 -4.22 10.97 -9.15
N ASN A 164 -4.90 10.52 -8.09
CA ASN A 164 -5.60 11.41 -7.17
C ASN A 164 -4.96 11.48 -5.78
N LEU A 165 -4.26 10.43 -5.32
CA LEU A 165 -3.71 10.40 -3.97
C LEU A 165 -2.75 11.56 -3.73
N LEU A 166 -1.71 11.73 -4.54
CA LEU A 166 -0.68 12.76 -4.33
C LEU A 166 -0.76 13.94 -5.30
N LYS A 167 -1.89 14.10 -6.01
CA LYS A 167 -2.07 15.22 -6.95
C LYS A 167 -2.02 16.56 -6.24
N GLY A 168 -1.03 17.37 -6.58
CA GLY A 168 -0.81 18.70 -5.98
C GLY A 168 -0.20 18.66 -4.58
N VAL A 169 0.25 17.49 -4.12
CA VAL A 169 0.92 17.33 -2.82
C VAL A 169 2.43 17.33 -3.06
N SER A 170 3.18 18.07 -2.24
CA SER A 170 4.65 17.97 -2.23
C SER A 170 5.07 16.66 -1.56
N PHE A 171 6.02 15.94 -2.15
CA PHE A 171 6.57 14.71 -1.59
C PHE A 171 8.02 14.52 -2.04
N ASN A 172 8.78 13.75 -1.26
CA ASN A 172 10.10 13.26 -1.64
C ASN A 172 9.95 12.20 -2.75
N ASN A 173 10.41 12.52 -3.96
CA ASN A 173 10.31 11.62 -5.11
C ASN A 173 11.44 10.57 -5.10
N ILE A 174 11.09 9.34 -4.74
CA ILE A 174 12.00 8.20 -4.69
C ILE A 174 12.14 7.62 -6.10
N SER A 175 13.33 7.72 -6.69
CA SER A 175 13.60 7.22 -8.05
C SER A 175 13.49 5.69 -8.17
N PHE A 176 13.87 4.98 -7.11
CA PHE A 176 13.85 3.52 -7.04
C PHE A 176 13.25 3.05 -5.71
N LEU A 177 12.10 2.38 -5.79
CA LEU A 177 11.34 1.98 -4.60
C LEU A 177 11.91 0.72 -3.93
N GLY A 178 12.63 -0.12 -4.67
CA GLY A 178 13.13 -1.39 -4.14
C GLY A 178 12.06 -2.46 -4.05
N ILE A 179 11.08 -2.46 -4.95
CA ILE A 179 10.00 -3.46 -4.93
C ILE A 179 9.94 -4.26 -6.22
N SER A 180 9.56 -5.52 -6.09
CA SER A 180 9.25 -6.40 -7.20
C SER A 180 7.89 -7.04 -7.02
N GLY A 181 7.24 -7.44 -8.09
CA GLY A 181 5.93 -8.08 -7.99
C GLY A 181 5.18 -8.06 -9.30
N TYR A 182 3.88 -8.31 -9.21
CA TYR A 182 3.05 -8.59 -10.37
C TYR A 182 1.90 -7.59 -10.56
N LEU A 183 1.76 -7.07 -11.79
CA LEU A 183 0.62 -6.25 -12.20
C LEU A 183 -0.62 -7.13 -12.43
N ALA A 184 -1.72 -6.78 -11.77
CA ALA A 184 -2.92 -7.63 -11.68
C ALA A 184 -3.67 -7.92 -13.00
N PRO A 185 -3.86 -6.98 -13.94
CA PRO A 185 -4.68 -7.27 -15.12
C PRO A 185 -3.91 -8.05 -16.21
N ILE A 186 -2.57 -7.98 -16.21
CA ILE A 186 -1.75 -8.49 -17.32
C ILE A 186 -0.69 -9.51 -16.90
N GLY A 187 -0.53 -9.73 -15.59
CA GLY A 187 0.45 -10.68 -15.06
C GLY A 187 1.91 -10.26 -15.20
N LEU A 188 2.18 -9.06 -15.71
CA LEU A 188 3.55 -8.58 -15.96
C LEU A 188 4.32 -8.44 -14.63
N PHE A 189 5.48 -9.09 -14.56
CA PHE A 189 6.43 -8.90 -13.48
C PHE A 189 7.16 -7.56 -13.67
N ILE A 190 7.21 -6.77 -12.61
CA ILE A 190 7.82 -5.46 -12.59
C ILE A 190 8.83 -5.32 -11.47
N ASN A 191 9.80 -4.44 -11.67
CA ASN A 191 10.84 -4.11 -10.72
C ASN A 191 10.98 -2.58 -10.64
N TYR A 192 10.61 -2.01 -9.51
CA TYR A 192 10.60 -0.57 -9.24
C TYR A 192 11.60 -0.16 -8.18
#